data_AF-A0A9P8S9E4-F1
#
_entry.id   AF-A0A9P8S9E4-F1
#
_cell.length_a   1.000
_cell.length_b   1.000
_cell.length_c   1.000
_cell.angle_alpha   90.00
_cell.angle_beta   90.00
_cell.angle_gamma   90.00
#
_symmetry.space_group_name_H-M   'P 1'
#
loop_
_entity.id
_entity.type
_entity.pdbx_description
1 polymer ?
#
loop_
_entity_poly.entity_id
_entity_poly.type
_entity_poly.pdbx_seq_one_letter_code
_entity_poly.pdbx_strand_id
1 'polypeptide(L)'
;MKQAIFLSIASLACALPQSTPVTGQKLLPWKHPATLTGSINCGFKVSDEEQCGTELYCNLFDNQKPNSDYKSAFQCFQSHEAEPKLLPWKHAATLLGFMECGFKGGDEEQCGTEHYCNLFDTQKSSDYKSAFQCFKAHEEKPKLLPWKQPATLSGAKDCGFKGADEEQCGTGLYCNLFDDQKPNSDYQSAFQCLQAHEPSPV
;
A
#
# COMPACT_ATOMS: atom_id res chain seq x y z
N MET A 1 57.99 16.84 -48.83
CA MET A 1 57.60 16.42 -47.46
C MET A 1 57.01 17.65 -46.78
N LYS A 2 55.79 17.75 -46.24
CA LYS A 2 54.68 16.85 -45.93
C LYS A 2 53.42 17.73 -45.99
N GLN A 3 52.35 17.24 -46.61
CA GLN A 3 51.04 17.90 -46.60
C GLN A 3 50.32 17.62 -45.28
N ALA A 4 49.70 18.65 -44.68
CA ALA A 4 48.84 18.50 -43.51
C ALA A 4 47.38 18.55 -43.98
N ILE A 5 46.74 17.38 -44.03
CA ILE A 5 45.32 17.22 -44.31
C ILE A 5 44.61 17.37 -42.95
N PHE A 6 43.87 18.46 -42.76
CA PHE A 6 42.98 18.62 -41.62
C PHE A 6 41.65 17.90 -41.93
N LEU A 7 41.44 16.74 -41.29
CA LEU A 7 40.17 16.01 -41.30
C LEU A 7 39.20 16.67 -40.30
N SER A 8 38.22 17.41 -40.80
CA SER A 8 37.07 17.86 -40.02
C SER A 8 36.18 16.67 -39.68
N ILE A 9 36.20 16.25 -38.43
CA ILE A 9 35.21 15.35 -37.84
C ILE A 9 33.93 16.15 -37.60
N ALA A 10 32.94 15.96 -38.47
CA ALA A 10 31.58 16.42 -38.24
C ALA A 10 30.94 15.52 -37.17
N SER A 11 30.91 15.99 -35.93
CA SER A 11 30.13 15.37 -34.86
C SER A 11 28.64 15.52 -35.19
N LEU A 12 28.01 14.49 -35.76
CA LEU A 12 26.56 14.36 -35.74
C LEU A 12 26.14 14.17 -34.27
N ALA A 13 25.84 15.27 -33.59
CA ALA A 13 25.04 15.23 -32.39
C ALA A 13 23.63 14.82 -32.79
N CYS A 14 23.28 13.55 -32.58
CA CYS A 14 21.88 13.13 -32.55
C CYS A 14 21.22 13.87 -31.39
N ALA A 15 20.63 15.03 -31.69
CA ALA A 15 19.67 15.68 -30.80
C ALA A 15 18.46 14.75 -30.68
N LEU A 16 18.45 13.91 -29.65
CA LEU A 16 17.22 13.32 -29.14
C LEU A 16 16.24 14.47 -28.88
N PRO A 17 14.98 14.41 -29.36
CA PRO A 17 13.98 15.38 -28.97
C PRO A 17 13.79 15.27 -27.46
N GLN A 18 14.42 16.18 -26.74
CA GLN A 18 14.11 16.43 -25.34
C GLN A 18 12.69 16.97 -25.33
N SER A 19 11.72 16.11 -25.03
CA SER A 19 10.42 16.58 -24.56
C SER A 19 10.69 17.28 -23.24
N THR A 20 10.97 18.57 -23.30
CA THR A 20 11.01 19.43 -22.13
C THR A 20 9.63 19.33 -21.46
N PRO A 21 9.54 18.98 -20.17
CA PRO A 21 8.28 19.10 -19.46
C PRO A 21 7.80 20.54 -19.64
N VAL A 22 6.57 20.69 -20.15
CA VAL A 22 5.97 22.00 -20.40
C VAL A 22 5.91 22.73 -19.07
N THR A 23 6.87 23.62 -18.86
CA THR A 23 7.04 24.34 -17.60
C THR A 23 5.82 25.25 -17.44
N GLY A 24 4.92 24.91 -16.53
CA GLY A 24 3.68 25.63 -16.25
C GLY A 24 2.37 24.87 -16.50
N GLN A 25 2.41 23.64 -17.01
CA GLN A 25 1.22 22.78 -17.02
C GLN A 25 1.03 22.08 -15.66
N LYS A 26 -0.18 22.16 -15.10
CA LYS A 26 -0.58 21.37 -13.94
C LYS A 26 -0.50 19.89 -14.32
N LEU A 27 0.27 19.12 -13.55
CA LEU A 27 0.35 17.67 -13.71
C LEU A 27 -1.02 17.02 -13.47
N LEU A 28 -1.28 15.92 -14.18
CA LEU A 28 -2.46 15.10 -13.95
C LEU A 28 -2.30 14.33 -12.64
N PRO A 29 -3.36 14.19 -11.82
CA PRO A 29 -3.26 13.46 -10.56
C PRO A 29 -3.00 11.98 -10.81
N TRP A 30 -2.20 11.35 -9.96
CA TRP A 30 -2.04 9.90 -9.97
C TRP A 30 -3.33 9.19 -9.53
N LYS A 31 -3.70 8.11 -10.24
CA LYS A 31 -4.89 7.32 -9.97
C LYS A 31 -4.55 5.87 -9.71
N HIS A 32 -5.03 5.34 -8.59
CA HIS A 32 -5.14 3.89 -8.40
C HIS A 32 -6.36 3.35 -9.16
N PRO A 33 -6.30 2.11 -9.68
CA PRO A 33 -7.43 1.53 -10.40
C PRO A 33 -8.67 1.45 -9.53
N ALA A 34 -9.82 1.86 -10.07
CA ALA A 34 -11.07 1.93 -9.32
C ALA A 34 -11.59 0.55 -8.87
N THR A 35 -11.27 -0.52 -9.60
CA THR A 35 -11.70 -1.90 -9.30
C THR A 35 -10.67 -2.93 -9.77
N LEU A 36 -10.69 -4.12 -9.17
CA LEU A 36 -9.87 -5.25 -9.61
C LEU A 36 -10.14 -5.62 -11.07
N THR A 37 -11.42 -5.67 -11.46
CA THR A 37 -11.84 -6.02 -12.83
C THR A 37 -11.31 -5.01 -13.85
N GLY A 38 -11.33 -3.72 -13.53
CA GLY A 38 -10.74 -2.67 -14.38
C GLY A 38 -9.25 -2.85 -14.57
N SER A 39 -8.52 -3.13 -13.48
CA SER A 39 -7.09 -3.41 -13.49
C SER A 39 -6.74 -4.64 -14.33
N ILE A 40 -7.43 -5.78 -14.14
CA ILE A 40 -7.18 -7.03 -14.88
C ILE A 40 -7.46 -6.88 -16.38
N ASN A 41 -8.50 -6.12 -16.74
CA ASN A 41 -8.91 -5.97 -18.14
C ASN A 41 -8.20 -4.80 -18.86
N CYS A 42 -7.29 -4.10 -18.19
CA CYS A 42 -6.54 -3.00 -18.77
C CYS A 42 -5.70 -3.46 -19.97
N GLY A 43 -5.81 -2.76 -21.10
CA GLY A 43 -5.15 -3.13 -22.36
C GLY A 43 -5.81 -4.29 -23.12
N PHE A 44 -6.93 -4.83 -22.62
CA PHE A 44 -7.69 -5.89 -23.30
C PHE A 44 -9.12 -5.44 -23.63
N LYS A 45 -9.89 -5.04 -22.60
CA LYS A 45 -11.28 -4.58 -22.76
C LYS A 45 -11.47 -3.12 -22.40
N VAL A 46 -10.55 -2.57 -21.61
CA VAL A 46 -10.58 -1.18 -21.16
C VAL A 46 -9.19 -0.58 -21.37
N SER A 47 -9.15 0.72 -21.65
CA SER A 47 -7.89 1.44 -21.90
C SER A 47 -7.93 2.87 -21.37
N ASP A 48 -8.96 3.22 -20.58
CA ASP A 48 -9.03 4.49 -19.88
C ASP A 48 -8.33 4.40 -18.52
N GLU A 49 -7.68 5.49 -18.15
CA GLU A 49 -6.93 5.61 -16.90
C GLU A 49 -7.80 5.41 -15.66
N GLU A 50 -9.08 5.74 -15.72
CA GLU A 50 -9.98 5.63 -14.57
C GLU A 50 -10.16 4.18 -14.11
N GLN A 51 -10.25 3.25 -15.06
CA GLN A 51 -10.38 1.83 -14.76
C GLN A 51 -9.02 1.14 -14.57
N CYS A 52 -8.02 1.55 -15.35
CA CYS A 52 -6.67 0.98 -15.32
C CYS A 52 -5.84 1.45 -14.12
N GLY A 53 -6.04 2.67 -13.65
CA GLY A 53 -5.05 3.41 -12.88
C GLY A 53 -3.88 3.91 -13.74
N THR A 54 -3.14 4.91 -13.26
CA THR A 54 -2.06 5.58 -13.98
C THR A 54 -0.93 4.63 -14.36
N GLU A 55 -0.52 3.74 -13.45
CA GLU A 55 0.55 2.75 -13.68
C GLU A 55 0.27 1.87 -14.90
N LEU A 56 -0.86 1.15 -14.89
CA LEU A 56 -1.22 0.24 -15.97
C LEU A 56 -1.54 1.01 -17.25
N TYR A 57 -2.25 2.14 -17.15
CA TYR A 57 -2.58 2.98 -18.30
C TYR A 57 -1.34 3.50 -19.03
N CYS A 58 -0.38 4.08 -18.30
CA CYS A 58 0.85 4.60 -18.91
C CYS A 58 1.71 3.47 -19.49
N ASN A 59 1.79 2.31 -18.83
CA ASN A 59 2.50 1.14 -19.34
C ASN A 59 1.91 0.56 -20.64
N LEU A 60 0.64 0.89 -20.98
CA LEU A 60 0.10 0.52 -22.29
C LEU A 60 0.90 1.13 -23.43
N PHE A 61 1.39 2.38 -23.31
CA PHE A 61 1.95 3.15 -24.44
C PHE A 61 3.23 2.58 -25.05
N ASP A 62 3.95 1.72 -24.33
CA ASP A 62 5.14 1.05 -24.86
C ASP A 62 4.79 -0.12 -25.79
N ASN A 63 3.60 -0.71 -25.64
CA ASN A 63 3.17 -1.93 -26.36
C ASN A 63 1.90 -1.73 -27.20
N GLN A 64 1.05 -0.79 -26.81
CA GLN A 64 -0.24 -0.48 -27.39
C GLN A 64 -0.32 1.04 -27.52
N LYS A 65 -1.00 1.57 -28.55
CA LYS A 65 -1.20 3.02 -28.70
C LYS A 65 -2.67 3.35 -28.50
N PRO A 66 -3.17 3.35 -27.25
CA PRO A 66 -4.53 3.80 -27.00
C PRO A 66 -4.70 5.24 -27.49
N ASN A 67 -5.93 5.65 -27.79
CA ASN A 67 -6.25 6.96 -28.37
C ASN A 67 -5.85 8.10 -27.40
N SER A 68 -4.61 8.57 -27.53
CA SER A 68 -3.99 9.65 -26.76
C SER A 68 -2.76 10.18 -27.50
N ASP A 69 -2.27 11.36 -27.09
CA ASP A 69 -1.11 12.01 -27.68
C ASP A 69 0.24 11.51 -27.10
N TYR A 70 0.22 10.59 -26.13
CA TYR A 70 1.44 10.03 -25.55
C TYR A 70 2.11 9.05 -26.53
N LYS A 71 3.42 9.22 -26.73
CA LYS A 71 4.24 8.41 -27.63
C LYS A 71 4.96 7.26 -26.94
N SER A 72 4.97 7.24 -25.60
CA SER A 72 5.64 6.23 -24.75
C SER A 72 5.08 6.28 -23.32
N ALA A 73 5.33 5.22 -22.55
CA ALA A 73 5.00 5.20 -21.12
C ALA A 73 5.72 6.32 -20.36
N PHE A 74 7.00 6.57 -20.69
CA PHE A 74 7.79 7.64 -20.09
C PHE A 74 7.18 9.03 -20.29
N GLN A 75 6.65 9.31 -21.50
CA GLN A 75 5.97 10.58 -21.75
C GLN A 75 4.67 10.68 -20.95
N CYS A 76 3.93 9.58 -20.82
CA CYS A 76 2.72 9.52 -20.01
C CYS A 76 3.03 9.76 -18.52
N PHE A 77 4.02 9.09 -17.94
CA PHE A 77 4.37 9.29 -16.53
C PHE A 77 4.84 10.72 -16.24
N GLN A 78 5.54 11.37 -17.16
CA GLN A 78 5.96 12.77 -16.99
C GLN A 78 4.81 13.79 -16.99
N SER A 79 3.63 13.44 -17.50
CA SER A 79 2.46 14.32 -17.42
C SER A 79 1.65 14.12 -16.15
N HIS A 80 2.02 13.16 -15.30
CA HIS A 80 1.34 12.86 -14.03
C HIS A 80 2.17 13.31 -12.84
N GLU A 81 1.48 13.53 -11.72
CA GLU A 81 2.08 13.59 -10.40
C GLU A 81 2.80 12.26 -10.09
N ALA A 82 3.81 12.32 -9.23
CA ALA A 82 4.48 11.10 -8.78
C ALA A 82 3.48 10.17 -8.07
N GLU A 83 3.74 8.86 -8.15
CA GLU A 83 2.97 7.88 -7.37
C GLU A 83 2.98 8.28 -5.89
N PRO A 84 1.80 8.39 -5.26
CA PRO A 84 1.71 8.76 -3.86
C PRO A 84 2.32 7.65 -3.00
N LYS A 85 2.86 8.05 -1.85
CA LYS A 85 3.29 7.08 -0.84
C LYS A 85 2.07 6.30 -0.35
N LEU A 86 2.25 4.99 -0.21
CA LEU A 86 1.23 4.12 0.36
C LEU A 86 0.96 4.50 1.82
N LEU A 87 -0.30 4.38 2.21
CA LEU A 87 -0.74 4.55 3.59
C LEU A 87 -0.34 3.30 4.40
N PRO A 88 0.12 3.46 5.65
CA PRO A 88 0.54 2.33 6.46
C PRO A 88 -0.63 1.39 6.77
N TRP A 89 -0.38 0.09 6.83
CA TRP A 89 -1.39 -0.86 7.26
C TRP A 89 -1.64 -0.77 8.77
N LYS A 90 -2.91 -0.63 9.16
CA LYS A 90 -3.35 -0.52 10.56
C LYS A 90 -4.11 -1.77 10.99
N HIS A 91 -3.73 -2.29 12.15
CA HIS A 91 -4.49 -3.30 12.85
C HIS A 91 -5.61 -2.62 13.65
N ALA A 92 -6.76 -3.28 13.80
CA ALA A 92 -7.85 -2.74 14.59
C ALA A 92 -7.39 -2.55 16.05
N ALA A 93 -7.56 -1.35 16.60
CA ALA A 93 -7.05 -1.02 17.92
C ALA A 93 -7.71 -1.82 19.06
N THR A 94 -8.98 -2.23 18.88
CA THR A 94 -9.70 -3.05 19.86
C THR A 94 -10.72 -3.95 19.16
N LEU A 95 -11.10 -5.05 19.81
CA LEU A 95 -12.21 -5.91 19.37
C LEU A 95 -13.54 -5.14 19.29
N LEU A 96 -13.75 -4.15 20.16
CA LEU A 96 -14.90 -3.25 20.09
C LEU A 96 -14.84 -2.33 18.87
N GLY A 97 -13.67 -1.74 18.57
CA GLY A 97 -13.46 -0.92 17.37
C GLY A 97 -13.71 -1.71 16.08
N PHE A 98 -13.31 -2.98 16.05
CA PHE A 98 -13.67 -3.91 14.98
C PHE A 98 -15.20 -4.09 14.86
N MET A 99 -15.89 -4.39 15.97
CA MET A 99 -17.35 -4.63 15.95
C MET A 99 -18.19 -3.38 15.66
N GLU A 100 -17.73 -2.19 16.04
CA GLU A 100 -18.42 -0.93 15.80
C GLU A 100 -18.10 -0.32 14.42
N CYS A 101 -17.12 -0.88 13.71
CA CYS A 101 -16.76 -0.48 12.36
C CYS A 101 -17.97 -0.57 11.41
N GLY A 102 -18.32 0.55 10.77
CA GLY A 102 -19.46 0.64 9.85
C GLY A 102 -20.84 0.93 10.48
N PHE A 103 -21.02 0.82 11.80
CA PHE A 103 -22.29 1.18 12.47
C PHE A 103 -22.36 2.66 12.89
N LYS A 104 -21.23 3.26 13.28
CA LYS A 104 -21.16 4.66 13.75
C LYS A 104 -20.23 5.55 12.93
N GLY A 105 -19.67 5.07 11.83
CA GLY A 105 -18.68 5.81 11.03
C GLY A 105 -17.32 5.88 11.72
N GLY A 106 -16.78 4.72 12.12
CA GLY A 106 -15.42 4.60 12.64
C GLY A 106 -14.39 4.94 11.56
N ASP A 107 -13.35 5.67 11.96
CA ASP A 107 -12.17 5.88 11.14
C ASP A 107 -11.30 4.61 11.09
N GLU A 108 -10.33 4.60 10.18
CA GLU A 108 -9.43 3.47 9.98
C GLU A 108 -8.68 3.07 11.27
N GLU A 109 -8.40 4.02 12.18
CA GLU A 109 -7.71 3.73 13.44
C GLU A 109 -8.52 2.77 14.33
N GLN A 110 -9.83 2.96 14.37
CA GLN A 110 -10.72 2.11 15.17
C GLN A 110 -10.99 0.78 14.47
N CYS A 111 -11.21 0.85 13.16
CA CYS A 111 -11.60 -0.29 12.33
C CYS A 111 -10.44 -1.24 11.99
N GLY A 112 -9.22 -0.73 11.88
CA GLY A 112 -8.14 -1.35 11.12
C GLY A 112 -8.39 -1.30 9.59
N THR A 113 -7.31 -1.34 8.81
CA THR A 113 -7.34 -1.20 7.34
C THR A 113 -8.22 -2.28 6.69
N GLU A 114 -8.18 -3.53 7.17
CA GLU A 114 -8.95 -4.64 6.62
C GLU A 114 -10.46 -4.38 6.64
N HIS A 115 -11.00 -4.03 7.81
CA HIS A 115 -12.43 -3.80 7.92
C HIS A 115 -12.82 -2.47 7.31
N TYR A 116 -12.01 -1.42 7.51
CA TYR A 116 -12.22 -0.11 6.91
C TYR A 116 -12.34 -0.20 5.38
N CYS A 117 -11.36 -0.80 4.70
CA CYS A 117 -11.40 -0.92 3.24
C CYS A 117 -12.56 -1.80 2.76
N ASN A 118 -12.90 -2.88 3.47
CA ASN A 118 -14.05 -3.73 3.09
C ASN A 118 -15.40 -3.00 3.15
N LEU A 119 -15.52 -1.89 3.89
CA LEU A 119 -16.77 -1.11 3.90
C LEU A 119 -17.07 -0.51 2.51
N PHE A 120 -16.06 -0.18 1.71
CA PHE A 120 -16.24 0.55 0.45
C PHE A 120 -16.88 -0.26 -0.67
N ASP A 121 -16.94 -1.59 -0.56
CA ASP A 121 -17.72 -2.41 -1.49
C ASP A 121 -19.23 -2.37 -1.19
N THR A 122 -19.61 -1.97 0.02
CA THR A 122 -21.01 -1.96 0.48
C THR A 122 -21.55 -0.56 0.76
N GLN A 123 -20.68 0.40 1.07
CA GLN A 123 -21.02 1.77 1.45
C GLN A 123 -20.48 2.75 0.42
N LYS A 124 -21.31 3.72 0.03
CA LYS A 124 -20.86 4.81 -0.85
C LYS A 124 -20.04 5.81 -0.04
N SER A 125 -18.82 6.07 -0.48
CA SER A 125 -17.95 7.11 0.05
C SER A 125 -17.31 7.92 -1.08
N SER A 126 -16.84 9.12 -0.77
CA SER A 126 -16.01 9.94 -1.64
C SER A 126 -14.55 9.48 -1.66
N ASP A 127 -14.09 8.77 -0.64
CA ASP A 127 -12.65 8.52 -0.44
C ASP A 127 -12.15 7.42 -1.36
N TYR A 128 -12.90 6.31 -1.44
CA TYR A 128 -12.64 5.19 -2.34
C TYR A 128 -13.93 4.69 -2.98
N LYS A 129 -13.82 4.23 -4.22
CA LYS A 129 -14.91 3.67 -5.04
C LYS A 129 -15.15 2.18 -4.78
N SER A 130 -14.17 1.49 -4.20
CA SER A 130 -14.22 0.07 -3.87
C SER A 130 -13.20 -0.28 -2.79
N ALA A 131 -13.37 -1.45 -2.17
CA ALA A 131 -12.38 -2.00 -1.25
C ALA A 131 -11.03 -2.21 -1.94
N PHE A 132 -11.04 -2.66 -3.19
CA PHE A 132 -9.82 -2.84 -3.98
C PHE A 132 -9.04 -1.53 -4.13
N GLN A 133 -9.72 -0.43 -4.46
CA GLN A 133 -9.07 0.87 -4.59
C GLN A 133 -8.47 1.32 -3.24
N CYS A 134 -9.19 1.10 -2.15
CA CYS A 134 -8.70 1.38 -0.80
C CYS A 134 -7.44 0.56 -0.48
N PHE A 135 -7.46 -0.76 -0.69
CA PHE A 135 -6.30 -1.62 -0.45
C PHE A 135 -5.09 -1.26 -1.32
N LYS A 136 -5.30 -0.83 -2.57
CA LYS A 136 -4.20 -0.37 -3.45
C LYS A 136 -3.53 0.92 -2.99
N ALA A 137 -4.20 1.72 -2.17
CA ALA A 137 -3.63 2.93 -1.58
C ALA A 137 -2.87 2.65 -0.27
N HIS A 138 -2.91 1.41 0.24
CA HIS A 138 -2.23 1.00 1.46
C HIS A 138 -1.04 0.08 1.18
N GLU A 139 -0.14 0.01 2.14
CA GLU A 139 0.86 -1.04 2.22
C GLU A 139 0.17 -2.42 2.26
N GLU A 140 0.88 -3.45 1.79
CA GLU A 140 0.36 -4.81 1.83
C GLU A 140 0.09 -5.26 3.27
N LYS A 141 -0.98 -6.03 3.47
CA LYS A 141 -1.31 -6.63 4.77
C LYS A 141 -0.08 -7.38 5.31
N PRO A 142 0.45 -7.00 6.49
CA PRO A 142 1.54 -7.72 7.12
C PRO A 142 1.16 -9.18 7.34
N LYS A 143 2.11 -10.08 7.06
CA LYS A 143 1.92 -11.53 7.30
C LYS A 143 2.03 -11.88 8.78
N LEU A 144 2.72 -11.05 9.55
CA LEU A 144 2.97 -11.21 10.97
C LEU A 144 2.23 -10.11 11.73
N LEU A 145 1.76 -10.46 12.93
CA LEU A 145 1.19 -9.51 13.86
C LEU A 145 2.29 -8.58 14.42
N PRO A 146 1.99 -7.31 14.67
CA PRO A 146 2.99 -6.36 15.16
C PRO A 146 3.45 -6.74 16.57
N TRP A 147 4.75 -6.57 16.86
CA TRP A 147 5.25 -6.73 18.22
C TRP A 147 4.78 -5.59 19.12
N LYS A 148 4.12 -5.91 20.23
CA LYS A 148 3.62 -4.95 21.21
C LYS A 148 4.49 -4.89 22.45
N GLN A 149 4.82 -3.68 22.85
CA GLN A 149 5.41 -3.41 24.16
C GLN A 149 4.27 -3.25 25.19
N PRO A 150 4.47 -3.68 26.45
CA PRO A 150 3.46 -3.48 27.48
C PRO A 150 3.15 -1.99 27.66
N ALA A 151 1.86 -1.63 27.64
CA ALA A 151 1.43 -0.23 27.77
C ALA A 151 1.90 0.43 29.08
N THR A 152 2.08 -0.34 30.16
CA THR A 152 2.61 0.14 31.45
C THR A 152 3.44 -0.93 32.15
N LEU A 153 4.37 -0.50 33.02
CA LEU A 153 5.10 -1.42 33.92
C LEU A 153 4.16 -2.21 34.85
N SER A 154 3.01 -1.65 35.21
CA SER A 154 1.98 -2.35 35.98
C SER A 154 1.26 -3.41 35.15
N GLY A 155 0.95 -3.12 33.88
CA GLY A 155 0.34 -4.09 32.96
C GLY A 155 1.22 -5.31 32.73
N ALA A 156 2.53 -5.10 32.58
CA ALA A 156 3.51 -6.19 32.52
C ALA A 156 3.53 -7.04 33.81
N LYS A 157 3.44 -6.41 34.99
CA LYS A 157 3.45 -7.12 36.29
C LYS A 157 2.16 -7.90 36.57
N ASP A 158 1.02 -7.36 36.15
CA ASP A 158 -0.30 -7.94 36.40
C ASP A 158 -0.74 -8.92 35.28
N CYS A 159 0.11 -9.10 34.25
CA CYS A 159 -0.14 -10.01 33.14
C CYS A 159 -0.37 -11.46 33.64
N GLY A 160 -1.49 -12.06 33.24
CA GLY A 160 -1.89 -13.40 33.66
C GLY A 160 -2.58 -13.47 35.03
N PHE A 161 -2.58 -12.39 35.83
CA PHE A 161 -3.28 -12.33 37.12
C PHE A 161 -4.63 -11.61 37.04
N LYS A 162 -4.73 -10.52 36.26
CA LYS A 162 -5.97 -9.72 36.09
C LYS A 162 -6.54 -9.71 34.67
N GLY A 163 -5.80 -10.28 33.73
CA GLY A 163 -6.14 -10.31 32.31
C GLY A 163 -4.97 -10.87 31.51
N ALA A 164 -5.26 -11.38 30.33
CA ALA A 164 -4.27 -11.88 29.38
C ALA A 164 -4.43 -11.16 28.03
N ASP A 165 -4.66 -9.85 28.04
CA ASP A 165 -4.67 -9.08 26.80
C ASP A 165 -3.25 -8.64 26.44
N GLU A 166 -2.92 -8.81 25.16
CA GLU A 166 -1.59 -8.51 24.64
C GLU A 166 -1.24 -7.02 24.76
N GLU A 167 -2.22 -6.12 24.73
CA GLU A 167 -1.98 -4.68 24.84
C GLU A 167 -1.40 -4.28 26.20
N GLN A 168 -1.91 -4.87 27.28
CA GLN A 168 -1.42 -4.63 28.63
C GLN A 168 -0.13 -5.39 28.92
N CYS A 169 -0.06 -6.64 28.46
CA CYS A 169 1.05 -7.55 28.71
C CYS A 169 2.29 -7.27 27.84
N GLY A 170 2.09 -6.78 26.61
CA GLY A 170 3.05 -6.90 25.51
C GLY A 170 3.17 -8.33 24.99
N THR A 171 3.63 -8.48 23.75
CA THR A 171 3.69 -9.77 23.02
C THR A 171 4.52 -10.81 23.76
N GLY A 172 5.67 -10.45 24.33
CA GLY A 172 6.55 -11.39 25.01
C GLY A 172 5.91 -12.05 26.24
N LEU A 173 5.33 -11.26 27.15
CA LEU A 173 4.68 -11.80 28.35
C LEU A 173 3.38 -12.51 28.01
N TYR A 174 2.59 -11.94 27.09
CA TYR A 174 1.37 -12.57 26.60
C TYR A 174 1.63 -13.96 26.01
N CYS A 175 2.59 -14.08 25.09
CA CYS A 175 2.90 -15.37 24.47
C CYS A 175 3.42 -16.40 25.48
N ASN A 176 4.14 -15.99 26.53
CA ASN A 176 4.60 -16.93 27.56
C ASN A 176 3.46 -17.57 28.36
N LEU A 177 2.27 -16.95 28.42
CA LEU A 177 1.11 -17.52 29.12
C LEU A 177 0.60 -18.82 28.47
N PHE A 178 0.86 -19.05 27.18
CA PHE A 178 0.31 -20.21 26.45
C PHE A 178 0.94 -21.54 26.84
N ASP A 179 2.19 -21.53 27.32
CA ASP A 179 2.84 -22.75 27.81
C ASP A 179 2.25 -23.20 29.15
N ASP A 180 1.85 -22.24 29.99
CA ASP A 180 1.38 -22.48 31.36
C ASP A 180 -0.15 -22.65 31.46
N GLN A 181 -0.92 -21.78 30.82
CA GLN A 181 -2.37 -21.66 31.05
C GLN A 181 -3.22 -22.31 29.95
N LYS A 182 -2.63 -22.61 28.78
CA LYS A 182 -3.31 -23.16 27.59
C LYS A 182 -4.74 -22.64 27.39
N PRO A 183 -4.94 -21.31 27.36
CA PRO A 183 -6.27 -20.77 27.14
C PRO A 183 -6.79 -21.22 25.77
N ASN A 184 -8.12 -21.30 25.63
CA ASN A 184 -8.75 -21.63 24.36
C ASN A 184 -8.45 -20.51 23.34
N SER A 185 -7.42 -20.73 22.53
CA SER A 185 -6.84 -19.72 21.64
C SER A 185 -6.32 -20.36 20.36
N ASP A 186 -5.95 -19.52 19.40
CA ASP A 186 -5.32 -19.94 18.15
C ASP A 186 -3.89 -20.48 18.32
N TYR A 187 -3.29 -20.29 19.49
CA TYR A 187 -1.93 -20.73 19.81
C TYR A 187 -1.92 -21.87 20.84
N GLN A 188 -1.14 -22.90 20.54
CA GLN A 188 -0.94 -24.09 21.38
C GLN A 188 0.30 -23.99 22.28
N SER A 189 1.16 -23.00 22.04
CA SER A 189 2.41 -22.77 22.79
C SER A 189 2.89 -21.33 22.66
N ALA A 190 3.79 -20.92 23.54
CA ALA A 190 4.48 -19.63 23.44
C ALA A 190 5.27 -19.53 22.13
N PHE A 191 5.90 -20.62 21.69
CA PHE A 191 6.62 -20.67 20.42
C PHE A 191 5.70 -20.36 19.23
N GLN A 192 4.52 -20.98 19.17
CA GLN A 192 3.57 -20.73 18.09
C GLN A 192 3.04 -19.28 18.11
N CYS A 193 2.77 -18.74 19.30
CA CYS A 193 2.36 -17.34 19.46
C CYS A 193 3.45 -16.38 18.97
N LEU A 194 4.71 -16.57 19.37
CA LEU A 194 5.84 -15.73 18.96
C LEU A 194 6.12 -15.81 17.46
N GLN A 195 5.94 -16.97 16.83
CA GLN A 195 6.10 -17.14 15.38
C GLN A 195 5.01 -16.43 14.57
N ALA A 196 3.86 -16.10 15.18
CA ALA A 196 2.82 -15.31 14.53
C ALA A 196 3.10 -13.81 14.56
N HIS A 197 4.12 -13.36 15.31
CA HIS A 197 4.45 -11.95 15.49
C HIS A 197 5.76 -11.56 14.79
N GLU A 198 5.89 -10.28 14.51
CA GLU A 198 7.15 -9.67 14.12
C GLU A 198 8.22 -9.91 15.21
N PRO A 199 9.51 -9.98 14.84
CA PRO A 199 10.58 -10.11 15.83
C PRO A 199 10.55 -8.97 16.84
N SER A 200 10.92 -9.27 18.09
CA SER A 200 11.05 -8.24 19.12
C SER A 200 12.02 -7.14 18.66
N PRO A 201 11.61 -5.86 18.71
CA PRO A 201 12.49 -4.75 18.40
C PRO A 201 13.59 -4.68 19.48
N VAL A 202 14.84 -4.63 19.01
CA VAL A 202 16.08 -4.63 19.82
C VAL A 202 16.30 -3.30 20.53
#